data_AF-A0A225UJV6-F1
#
_entry.id   AF-A0A225UJV6-F1
#
_cell.length_a   1.000
_cell.length_b   1.000
_cell.length_c   1.000
_cell.angle_alpha   90.00
_cell.angle_beta   90.00
_cell.angle_gamma   90.00
#
_symmetry.space_group_name_H-M   'P 1'
#
loop_
_entity.id
_entity.type
_entity.pdbx_description
1 polymer ?
#
loop_
_entity_poly.entity_id
_entity_poly.type
_entity_poly.pdbx_seq_one_letter_code
_entity_poly.pdbx_strand_id
1 'polypeptide(L)'
;MDGVVLPLAGFPSLYTVNIESTRIASVGLNCFGMSSRKSSLILQLPASGKLNDETNATADEINPPELLGTTVLANWPNLHEGLVVGISTLSGEYRLNQSSRKHNNHGHKKNEVIFTSYGSDEKSAWAYYAQTEVVKLLSGRGIPGSGGIDLGRTGITTVLHVLPLQGMISNPLTGAIEKKFGETEAFVPAQLTVRNRKLLDARFEETDTLPLNERFPIDSKALITRGKWLGCTAIVRSQDEEQHTATVHVNTIDQEPPFGYVIAQKITDRFFPGYLVAQKLGISASTLGLITGSVIIKPSGTDIGLNIRYRKELLLPGYCRLVNRDNSTNTSGDENVWRKGDIVKIVGSSGNTESSDFNSGPPRNNSATAWEYTERAVQVISSYLKEFPEAIRNLSRLPFATTYQGKDVFGINDAERVEVKAEAVKQWIEQQRLGASEHSKHIPITSEYIALNAVRAMEAAGTLRATERAKAAEKQRRAPVVATVSAADLFRPNPLVNQDLTG
;
A
#
# COMPACT_ATOMS: atom_id res chain seq x y z
N MET A 1 19.68 -33.49 -15.03
CA MET A 1 18.98 -33.41 -13.72
C MET A 1 17.60 -33.98 -13.96
N ASP A 2 17.46 -35.29 -13.83
CA ASP A 2 16.19 -35.94 -14.13
C ASP A 2 15.21 -35.63 -13.00
N GLY A 3 14.03 -35.11 -13.35
CA GLY A 3 12.96 -34.77 -12.40
C GLY A 3 12.97 -33.35 -11.81
N VAL A 4 13.90 -32.46 -12.21
CA VAL A 4 13.90 -31.08 -11.72
C VAL A 4 12.96 -30.22 -12.57
N VAL A 5 11.91 -29.68 -11.93
CA VAL A 5 10.98 -28.72 -12.55
C VAL A 5 11.58 -27.33 -12.45
N LEU A 6 11.94 -26.74 -13.59
CA LEU A 6 12.43 -25.36 -13.69
C LEU A 6 11.58 -24.57 -14.70
N PRO A 7 11.11 -23.37 -14.35
CA PRO A 7 11.09 -22.79 -13.01
C PRO A 7 9.93 -23.31 -12.14
N LEU A 8 10.11 -23.23 -10.82
CA LEU A 8 9.01 -23.45 -9.85
C LEU A 8 8.15 -22.18 -9.75
N ALA A 9 6.83 -22.33 -9.58
CA ALA A 9 5.93 -21.20 -9.38
C ALA A 9 6.40 -20.28 -8.22
N GLY A 10 6.33 -18.97 -8.42
CA GLY A 10 6.76 -17.96 -7.46
C GLY A 10 8.27 -17.66 -7.44
N PHE A 11 9.12 -18.46 -8.09
CA PHE A 11 10.55 -18.17 -8.22
C PHE A 11 10.85 -17.41 -9.52
N PRO A 12 11.70 -16.37 -9.48
CA PRO A 12 12.06 -15.64 -10.68
C PRO A 12 12.79 -16.51 -11.69
N SER A 13 12.49 -16.34 -12.97
CA SER A 13 13.17 -17.07 -14.04
C SER A 13 13.33 -16.25 -15.30
N LEU A 14 14.55 -16.26 -15.83
CA LEU A 14 14.86 -15.67 -17.14
C LEU A 14 14.51 -16.62 -18.29
N TYR A 15 14.25 -17.91 -18.03
CA TYR A 15 14.00 -18.93 -19.05
C TYR A 15 12.59 -18.83 -19.68
N THR A 16 11.66 -18.15 -19.02
CA THR A 16 10.24 -18.11 -19.42
C THR A 16 9.94 -17.14 -20.57
N VAL A 17 10.89 -16.26 -20.88
CA VAL A 17 10.79 -15.28 -21.97
C VAL A 17 12.03 -15.42 -22.84
N ASN A 18 11.86 -15.36 -24.16
CA ASN A 18 12.98 -15.46 -25.08
C ASN A 18 13.86 -14.21 -25.01
N ILE A 19 15.15 -14.38 -24.70
CA ILE A 19 16.14 -13.30 -24.65
C ILE A 19 16.92 -13.32 -25.97
N GLU A 20 16.84 -12.23 -26.75
CA GLU A 20 17.51 -12.11 -28.04
C GLU A 20 19.03 -11.96 -27.87
N SER A 21 19.46 -11.10 -26.95
CA SER A 21 20.86 -10.92 -26.64
C SER A 21 21.08 -10.35 -25.24
N THR A 22 22.31 -10.44 -24.75
CA THR A 22 22.72 -9.83 -23.48
C THR A 22 23.95 -8.98 -23.68
N ARG A 23 24.03 -7.84 -22.99
CA ARG A 23 25.21 -6.96 -23.04
C ARG A 23 25.50 -6.31 -21.70
N ILE A 24 26.75 -5.90 -21.48
CA ILE A 24 27.14 -5.13 -20.30
C ILE A 24 27.22 -3.66 -20.70
N ALA A 25 26.43 -2.80 -20.06
CA ALA A 25 26.37 -1.38 -20.39
C ALA A 25 26.12 -0.48 -19.15
N SER A 26 26.64 0.75 -19.19
CA SER A 26 26.39 1.75 -18.16
C SER A 26 25.16 2.58 -18.50
N VAL A 27 23.98 2.07 -18.14
CA VAL A 27 22.66 2.69 -18.43
C VAL A 27 22.10 3.55 -17.30
N GLY A 28 22.85 3.74 -16.20
CA GLY A 28 22.35 4.47 -15.04
C GLY A 28 21.28 3.72 -14.25
N LEU A 29 21.33 2.39 -14.23
CA LEU A 29 20.32 1.52 -13.60
C LEU A 29 20.02 1.93 -12.16
N ASN A 30 18.76 2.18 -11.85
CA ASN A 30 18.25 2.66 -10.57
C ASN A 30 17.41 1.59 -9.88
N CYS A 31 18.02 0.92 -8.89
CA CYS A 31 17.35 -0.10 -8.07
C CYS A 31 16.93 0.41 -6.68
N PHE A 32 17.50 1.52 -6.19
CA PHE A 32 17.37 1.95 -4.78
C PHE A 32 17.18 3.48 -4.63
N GLY A 33 16.65 4.14 -5.66
CA GLY A 33 16.42 5.58 -5.69
C GLY A 33 17.58 6.43 -6.23
N MET A 34 18.75 5.82 -6.49
CA MET A 34 19.89 6.47 -7.15
C MET A 34 20.37 5.66 -8.36
N SER A 35 20.68 6.36 -9.45
CA SER A 35 21.28 5.77 -10.64
C SER A 35 22.68 5.21 -10.36
N SER A 36 22.90 3.96 -10.76
CA SER A 36 24.21 3.31 -10.68
C SER A 36 25.22 4.02 -11.58
N ARG A 37 26.45 4.14 -11.09
CA ARG A 37 27.62 4.62 -11.86
C ARG A 37 28.41 3.47 -12.51
N LYS A 38 28.01 2.22 -12.25
CA LYS A 38 28.68 1.02 -12.75
C LYS A 38 27.88 0.39 -13.89
N SER A 39 28.57 -0.31 -14.78
CA SER A 39 27.94 -1.12 -15.82
C SER A 39 27.07 -2.23 -15.23
N SER A 40 25.95 -2.53 -15.90
CA SER A 40 24.98 -3.56 -15.52
C SER A 40 24.75 -4.51 -16.69
N LEU A 41 24.34 -5.75 -16.40
CA LEU A 41 23.90 -6.70 -17.42
C LEU A 41 22.51 -6.29 -17.91
N ILE A 42 22.38 -6.07 -19.22
CA ILE A 42 21.15 -5.67 -19.89
C ILE A 42 20.65 -6.84 -20.73
N LEU A 43 19.36 -7.15 -20.57
CA LEU A 43 18.68 -8.22 -21.28
C LEU A 43 17.90 -7.60 -22.43
N GLN A 44 18.25 -7.92 -23.68
CA GLN A 44 17.51 -7.49 -24.84
C GLN A 44 16.47 -8.53 -25.22
N LEU A 45 15.21 -8.12 -25.27
CA LEU A 45 14.10 -8.94 -25.72
C LEU A 45 13.80 -8.69 -27.20
N PRO A 46 13.25 -9.70 -27.91
CA PRO A 46 12.81 -9.53 -29.28
C PRO A 46 11.81 -8.39 -29.42
N ALA A 47 11.98 -7.63 -30.50
CA ALA A 47 11.17 -6.48 -30.92
C ALA A 47 9.65 -6.75 -31.11
N SER A 48 9.19 -8.00 -31.05
CA SER A 48 7.80 -8.35 -31.34
C SER A 48 6.98 -8.44 -30.05
N GLY A 49 5.90 -7.66 -29.96
CA GLY A 49 4.89 -7.72 -28.89
C GLY A 49 4.06 -9.00 -28.92
N LYS A 50 4.73 -10.14 -28.83
CA LYS A 50 4.14 -11.48 -28.83
C LYS A 50 4.05 -11.99 -27.39
N LEU A 51 3.00 -12.74 -27.12
CA LEU A 51 2.88 -13.50 -25.88
C LEU A 51 3.87 -14.67 -25.90
N ASN A 52 4.49 -14.99 -24.75
CA ASN A 52 5.41 -16.13 -24.65
C ASN A 52 4.63 -17.40 -24.24
N ASP A 53 4.47 -18.35 -25.18
CA ASP A 53 3.77 -19.63 -24.97
C ASP A 53 4.77 -20.81 -25.10
N GLU A 54 4.62 -21.87 -24.28
CA GLU A 54 5.57 -23.01 -24.22
C GLU A 54 5.76 -23.77 -25.54
N THR A 55 4.81 -23.70 -26.47
CA THR A 55 4.86 -24.47 -27.71
C THR A 55 5.70 -23.75 -28.75
N ASN A 56 6.90 -24.26 -28.99
CA ASN A 56 7.74 -23.88 -30.14
C ASN A 56 6.89 -23.78 -31.43
N ALA A 57 7.01 -22.63 -32.08
CA ALA A 57 6.70 -22.38 -33.48
C ALA A 57 5.22 -22.43 -33.90
N THR A 58 4.46 -21.37 -33.60
CA THR A 58 3.98 -20.38 -34.58
C THR A 58 3.47 -19.16 -33.83
N ALA A 59 3.78 -17.98 -34.33
CA ALA A 59 3.35 -16.73 -33.75
C ALA A 59 1.84 -16.57 -33.92
N ASP A 60 1.05 -16.92 -32.90
CA ASP A 60 -0.31 -16.42 -32.84
C ASP A 60 -0.24 -14.91 -32.58
N GLU A 61 -0.75 -14.13 -33.53
CA GLU A 61 -1.14 -12.75 -33.27
C GLU A 61 -2.05 -12.76 -32.04
N ILE A 62 -1.83 -11.85 -31.09
CA ILE A 62 -2.64 -11.78 -29.86
C ILE A 62 -4.11 -11.67 -30.26
N ASN A 63 -4.87 -12.75 -30.11
CA ASN A 63 -6.29 -12.81 -30.47
C ASN A 63 -7.11 -12.29 -29.28
N PRO A 64 -7.66 -11.06 -29.32
CA PRO A 64 -8.28 -10.46 -28.14
C PRO A 64 -9.43 -11.29 -27.53
N PRO A 65 -10.33 -11.92 -28.32
CA PRO A 65 -11.34 -12.87 -27.83
C PRO A 65 -10.84 -14.08 -27.04
N GLU A 66 -9.61 -14.54 -27.25
CA GLU A 66 -9.06 -15.69 -26.54
C GLU A 66 -8.29 -15.29 -25.28
N LEU A 67 -7.74 -14.08 -25.26
CA LEU A 67 -6.90 -13.61 -24.16
C LEU A 67 -7.72 -12.85 -23.10
N LEU A 68 -8.71 -12.05 -23.52
CA LEU A 68 -9.55 -11.28 -22.60
C LEU A 68 -10.38 -12.19 -21.70
N GLY A 69 -10.35 -11.92 -20.40
CA GLY A 69 -11.04 -12.73 -19.38
C GLY A 69 -10.30 -14.01 -19.00
N THR A 70 -9.10 -14.24 -19.56
CA THR A 70 -8.21 -15.33 -19.13
C THR A 70 -7.06 -14.78 -18.29
N THR A 71 -6.32 -15.66 -17.63
CA THR A 71 -5.16 -15.29 -16.82
C THR A 71 -3.85 -15.45 -17.57
N VAL A 72 -2.92 -14.54 -17.30
CA VAL A 72 -1.54 -14.54 -17.79
C VAL A 72 -0.58 -14.37 -16.63
N LEU A 73 0.66 -14.80 -16.82
CA LEU A 73 1.74 -14.53 -15.87
C LEU A 73 2.44 -13.23 -16.30
N ALA A 74 2.35 -12.20 -15.47
CA ALA A 74 2.93 -10.88 -15.67
C ALA A 74 4.08 -10.63 -14.69
N ASN A 75 4.70 -9.43 -14.74
CA ASN A 75 5.78 -9.01 -13.83
C ASN A 75 7.10 -9.78 -13.98
N TRP A 76 7.43 -10.22 -15.20
CA TRP A 76 8.69 -10.90 -15.49
C TRP A 76 9.91 -10.10 -14.98
N PRO A 77 10.91 -10.75 -14.33
CA PRO A 77 11.08 -12.19 -14.18
C PRO A 77 10.36 -12.82 -12.99
N ASN A 78 9.80 -12.04 -12.08
CA ASN A 78 9.04 -12.52 -10.93
C ASN A 78 7.57 -12.71 -11.33
N LEU A 79 7.27 -13.82 -12.01
CA LEU A 79 5.95 -14.06 -12.59
C LEU A 79 4.83 -14.09 -11.54
N HIS A 80 3.78 -13.31 -11.76
CA HIS A 80 2.56 -13.27 -10.97
C HIS A 80 1.35 -13.47 -11.88
N GLU A 81 0.36 -14.24 -11.42
CA GLU A 81 -0.88 -14.41 -12.16
C GLU A 81 -1.70 -13.10 -12.15
N GLY A 82 -2.25 -12.74 -13.31
CA GLY A 82 -3.13 -11.59 -13.47
C GLY A 82 -4.21 -11.85 -14.52
N LEU A 83 -5.40 -11.31 -14.29
CA LEU A 83 -6.54 -11.40 -15.20
C LEU A 83 -6.44 -10.32 -16.28
N VAL A 84 -6.49 -10.70 -17.55
CA VAL A 84 -6.47 -9.75 -18.67
C VAL A 84 -7.86 -9.12 -18.83
N VAL A 85 -7.97 -7.82 -18.55
CA VAL A 85 -9.23 -7.06 -18.64
C VAL A 85 -9.27 -6.11 -19.84
N GLY A 86 -8.12 -5.83 -20.44
CA GLY A 86 -7.99 -4.98 -21.61
C GLY A 86 -6.71 -5.26 -22.39
N ILE A 87 -6.73 -4.91 -23.67
CA ILE A 87 -5.56 -4.98 -24.56
C ILE A 87 -5.51 -3.68 -25.35
N SER A 88 -4.46 -2.88 -25.21
CA SER A 88 -4.30 -1.64 -25.96
C SER A 88 -3.13 -1.70 -26.94
N THR A 89 -3.33 -1.02 -28.06
CA THR A 89 -2.34 -0.80 -29.12
C THR A 89 -2.40 0.66 -29.55
N LEU A 90 -1.49 1.09 -30.43
CA LEU A 90 -1.55 2.42 -31.01
C LEU A 90 -2.88 2.72 -31.73
N SER A 91 -3.61 1.71 -32.25
CA SER A 91 -4.86 1.96 -32.98
C SER A 91 -6.07 2.12 -32.06
N GLY A 92 -6.04 1.59 -30.85
CA GLY A 92 -7.20 1.48 -29.96
C GLY A 92 -7.04 0.40 -28.90
N GLU A 93 -8.12 0.15 -28.16
CA GLU A 93 -8.18 -0.88 -27.12
C GLU A 93 -9.34 -1.87 -27.30
N TYR A 94 -9.11 -3.10 -26.86
CA TYR A 94 -10.08 -4.17 -26.75
C TYR A 94 -10.47 -4.38 -25.29
N ARG A 95 -11.77 -4.44 -24.98
CA ARG A 95 -12.30 -4.76 -23.65
C ARG A 95 -13.53 -5.66 -23.76
N LEU A 96 -13.86 -6.37 -22.68
CA LEU A 96 -15.09 -7.16 -22.59
C LEU A 96 -16.29 -6.25 -22.32
N ASN A 97 -17.40 -6.49 -23.02
CA ASN A 97 -18.65 -5.78 -22.80
C ASN A 97 -19.22 -6.07 -21.39
N GLN A 98 -19.23 -5.07 -20.52
CA GLN A 98 -19.68 -5.21 -19.13
C GLN A 98 -21.22 -5.25 -18.97
N SER A 99 -21.98 -5.05 -20.05
CA SER A 99 -23.46 -4.98 -19.99
C SER A 99 -24.17 -6.30 -19.61
N SER A 100 -23.47 -7.44 -19.57
CA SER A 100 -24.08 -8.74 -19.22
C SER A 100 -23.89 -9.19 -17.76
N ARG A 101 -23.24 -8.39 -16.90
CA ARG A 101 -23.06 -8.75 -15.46
C ARG A 101 -24.32 -8.56 -14.60
N LYS A 102 -25.36 -7.89 -15.10
CA LYS A 102 -26.67 -7.84 -14.43
C LYS A 102 -27.64 -8.79 -15.15
N HIS A 103 -27.99 -9.86 -14.42
CA HIS A 103 -28.90 -10.95 -14.82
C HIS A 103 -28.38 -11.87 -15.93
N ASN A 104 -27.83 -13.03 -15.53
CA ASN A 104 -28.53 -14.31 -15.70
C ASN A 104 -27.70 -15.46 -15.13
N ASN A 105 -28.23 -16.07 -14.06
CA ASN A 105 -27.92 -17.44 -13.69
C ASN A 105 -28.47 -18.35 -14.79
N HIS A 106 -27.62 -18.77 -15.74
CA HIS A 106 -27.66 -20.01 -16.54
C HIS A 106 -27.00 -19.77 -17.91
N GLY A 107 -25.90 -20.47 -18.16
CA GLY A 107 -25.29 -20.64 -19.48
C GLY A 107 -24.15 -19.66 -19.79
N HIS A 108 -22.98 -20.21 -20.11
CA HIS A 108 -21.83 -19.49 -20.66
C HIS A 108 -22.21 -18.77 -21.98
N LYS A 109 -22.72 -17.53 -21.91
CA LYS A 109 -22.71 -16.63 -23.06
C LYS A 109 -21.31 -16.05 -23.18
N LYS A 110 -20.67 -16.29 -24.33
CA LYS A 110 -19.34 -15.78 -24.67
C LYS A 110 -19.40 -14.25 -24.59
N ASN A 111 -18.64 -13.67 -23.65
CA ASN A 111 -18.54 -12.23 -23.50
C ASN A 111 -18.09 -11.61 -24.83
N GLU A 112 -18.85 -10.65 -25.34
CA GLU A 112 -18.51 -9.97 -26.59
C GLU A 112 -17.34 -9.00 -26.37
N VAL A 113 -16.34 -9.06 -27.26
CA VAL A 113 -15.19 -8.16 -27.24
C VAL A 113 -15.52 -6.90 -28.04
N ILE A 114 -15.36 -5.74 -27.41
CA ILE A 114 -15.54 -4.43 -28.04
C ILE A 114 -14.17 -3.83 -28.33
N PHE A 115 -14.00 -3.35 -29.56
CA PHE A 115 -12.85 -2.54 -29.95
C PHE A 115 -13.22 -1.05 -29.97
N THR A 116 -12.44 -0.24 -29.26
CA THR A 116 -12.56 1.22 -29.23
C THR A 116 -11.34 1.82 -29.92
N SER A 117 -11.53 2.42 -31.09
CA SER A 117 -10.46 3.10 -31.82
C SER A 117 -10.07 4.39 -31.11
N TYR A 118 -8.77 4.66 -31.01
CA TYR A 118 -8.26 5.89 -30.41
C TYR A 118 -8.32 7.07 -31.38
N GLY A 119 -8.64 8.25 -30.84
CA GLY A 119 -8.49 9.55 -31.50
C GLY A 119 -7.03 10.01 -31.59
N SER A 120 -6.77 11.16 -32.22
CA SER A 120 -5.39 11.68 -32.38
C SER A 120 -4.67 11.91 -31.03
N ASP A 121 -5.39 12.45 -30.05
CA ASP A 121 -4.82 12.77 -28.73
C ASP A 121 -4.52 11.50 -27.93
N GLU A 122 -5.43 10.53 -27.94
CA GLU A 122 -5.25 9.23 -27.29
C GLU A 122 -4.11 8.42 -27.90
N LYS A 123 -3.95 8.45 -29.23
CA LYS A 123 -2.80 7.86 -29.92
C LYS A 123 -1.48 8.46 -29.46
N SER A 124 -1.45 9.79 -29.33
CA SER A 124 -0.27 10.52 -28.86
C SER A 124 0.04 10.19 -27.40
N ALA A 125 -0.99 10.10 -26.54
CA ALA A 125 -0.85 9.71 -25.14
C ALA A 125 -0.34 8.27 -24.99
N TRP A 126 -0.88 7.33 -25.77
CA TRP A 126 -0.44 5.93 -25.78
C TRP A 126 1.02 5.80 -26.25
N ALA A 127 1.40 6.51 -27.32
CA ALA A 127 2.78 6.51 -27.81
C ALA A 127 3.75 7.11 -26.79
N TYR A 128 3.35 8.19 -26.11
CA TYR A 128 4.13 8.78 -25.01
C TYR A 128 4.29 7.82 -23.83
N TYR A 129 3.21 7.13 -23.44
CA TYR A 129 3.26 6.09 -22.42
C TYR A 129 4.25 4.98 -22.79
N ALA A 130 4.10 4.40 -24.00
CA ALA A 130 4.96 3.33 -24.50
C ALA A 130 6.44 3.73 -24.49
N GLN A 131 6.77 4.92 -25.00
CA GLN A 131 8.16 5.39 -25.01
C GLN A 131 8.72 5.60 -23.60
N THR A 132 7.91 6.15 -22.69
CA THR A 132 8.30 6.36 -21.29
C THR A 132 8.53 5.03 -20.58
N GLU A 133 7.67 4.04 -20.85
CA GLU A 133 7.74 2.72 -20.24
C GLU A 133 8.97 1.93 -20.71
N VAL A 134 9.37 2.04 -21.98
CA VAL A 134 10.65 1.50 -22.50
C VAL A 134 11.84 2.07 -21.72
N VAL A 135 11.87 3.39 -21.50
CA VAL A 135 12.96 4.04 -20.75
C VAL A 135 13.00 3.56 -19.30
N LYS A 136 11.84 3.39 -18.67
CA LYS A 136 11.73 2.90 -17.29
C LYS A 136 12.15 1.44 -17.16
N LEU A 137 11.82 0.58 -18.12
CA LEU A 137 12.25 -0.82 -18.15
C LEU A 137 13.76 -0.96 -18.36
N LEU A 138 14.39 0.00 -19.05
CA LEU A 138 15.85 0.01 -19.19
C LEU A 138 16.55 0.55 -17.93
N SER A 139 16.14 1.73 -17.46
CA SER A 139 16.84 2.46 -16.40
C SER A 139 16.36 2.13 -14.97
N GLY A 140 15.20 1.52 -14.79
CA GLY A 140 14.63 1.16 -13.48
C GLY A 140 13.83 2.29 -12.82
N ARG A 141 12.96 1.90 -11.88
CA ARG A 141 12.04 2.79 -11.14
C ARG A 141 12.50 3.06 -9.69
N GLY A 142 13.75 2.76 -9.36
CA GLY A 142 14.24 2.84 -7.98
C GLY A 142 13.76 1.71 -7.08
N ILE A 143 13.20 0.66 -7.67
CA ILE A 143 12.78 -0.58 -7.01
C ILE A 143 13.56 -1.74 -7.64
N PRO A 144 14.12 -2.68 -6.87
CA PRO A 144 14.81 -3.85 -7.43
C PRO A 144 13.91 -4.64 -8.39
N GLY A 145 14.47 -5.09 -9.52
CA GLY A 145 13.74 -5.85 -10.54
C GLY A 145 12.91 -5.02 -11.52
N SER A 146 12.88 -3.69 -11.39
CA SER A 146 12.09 -2.81 -12.27
C SER A 146 12.85 -2.28 -13.50
N GLY A 147 14.10 -2.69 -13.71
CA GLY A 147 15.00 -2.16 -14.73
C GLY A 147 15.97 -3.21 -15.31
N GLY A 148 16.76 -2.84 -16.31
CA GLY A 148 17.75 -3.71 -16.96
C GLY A 148 17.23 -4.48 -18.18
N ILE A 149 16.05 -4.12 -18.67
CA ILE A 149 15.38 -4.74 -19.81
C ILE A 149 15.40 -3.77 -20.99
N ASP A 150 15.90 -4.23 -22.13
CA ASP A 150 15.87 -3.52 -23.40
C ASP A 150 14.86 -4.17 -24.34
N LEU A 151 13.89 -3.39 -24.80
CA LEU A 151 12.84 -3.84 -25.72
C LEU A 151 13.20 -3.60 -27.19
N GLY A 152 14.45 -3.25 -27.48
CA GLY A 152 14.94 -3.04 -28.83
C GLY A 152 14.37 -1.78 -29.50
N ARG A 153 14.52 -1.68 -30.82
CA ARG A 153 14.18 -0.46 -31.59
C ARG A 153 12.67 -0.23 -31.78
N THR A 154 11.87 -1.29 -31.78
CA THR A 154 10.41 -1.21 -31.97
C THR A 154 9.68 -0.86 -30.68
N GLY A 155 10.27 -1.15 -29.51
CA GLY A 155 9.70 -0.81 -28.21
C GLY A 155 8.47 -1.64 -27.86
N ILE A 156 7.37 -0.97 -27.50
CA ILE A 156 6.13 -1.60 -27.08
C ILE A 156 5.09 -1.40 -28.17
N THR A 157 4.55 -2.50 -28.72
CA THR A 157 3.47 -2.46 -29.73
C THR A 157 2.09 -2.79 -29.14
N THR A 158 2.08 -3.57 -28.06
CA THR A 158 0.86 -4.06 -27.40
C THR A 158 1.05 -4.07 -25.89
N VAL A 159 0.06 -3.54 -25.18
CA VAL A 159 0.02 -3.48 -23.73
C VAL A 159 -1.19 -4.27 -23.24
N LEU A 160 -0.97 -5.20 -22.32
CA LEU A 160 -2.03 -5.91 -21.61
C LEU A 160 -2.39 -5.12 -20.36
N HIS A 161 -3.69 -4.93 -20.14
CA HIS A 161 -4.22 -4.35 -18.91
C HIS A 161 -4.62 -5.52 -18.02
N VAL A 162 -3.87 -5.73 -16.94
CA VAL A 162 -4.01 -6.90 -16.08
C VAL A 162 -4.39 -6.50 -14.67
N LEU A 163 -5.31 -7.26 -14.06
CA LEU A 163 -5.60 -7.16 -12.64
C LEU A 163 -4.78 -8.23 -11.90
N PRO A 164 -3.84 -7.87 -11.02
CA PRO A 164 -3.04 -8.84 -10.28
C PRO A 164 -3.91 -9.73 -9.39
N LEU A 165 -3.61 -11.03 -9.34
CA LEU A 165 -4.20 -11.96 -8.38
C LEU A 165 -3.80 -11.55 -6.95
N GLN A 166 -4.79 -11.27 -6.10
CA GLN A 166 -4.58 -10.87 -4.71
C GLN A 166 -4.63 -12.07 -3.75
N GLY A 167 -5.26 -13.17 -4.19
CA GLY A 167 -5.35 -14.43 -3.47
C GLY A 167 -6.67 -15.13 -3.75
N MET A 168 -7.10 -15.99 -2.84
CA MET A 168 -8.35 -16.75 -2.96
C MET A 168 -9.42 -16.20 -2.00
N ILE A 169 -10.69 -16.23 -2.42
CA ILE A 169 -11.85 -15.93 -1.57
C ILE A 169 -12.78 -17.13 -1.55
N SER A 170 -13.44 -17.38 -0.42
CA SER A 170 -14.45 -18.44 -0.31
C SER A 170 -15.83 -17.83 -0.47
N ASN A 171 -16.64 -18.41 -1.35
CA ASN A 171 -18.03 -18.04 -1.54
C ASN A 171 -18.85 -18.44 -0.30
N PRO A 172 -19.47 -17.49 0.43
CA PRO A 172 -20.19 -17.79 1.65
C PRO A 172 -21.40 -18.71 1.47
N LEU A 173 -22.00 -18.76 0.28
CA LEU A 173 -23.17 -19.59 0.01
C LEU A 173 -22.76 -21.03 -0.31
N THR A 174 -21.80 -21.20 -1.23
CA THR A 174 -21.44 -22.51 -1.79
C THR A 174 -20.20 -23.14 -1.18
N GLY A 175 -19.40 -22.38 -0.43
CA GLY A 175 -18.10 -22.82 0.07
C GLY A 175 -17.00 -22.89 -0.99
N ALA A 176 -17.32 -22.67 -2.27
CA ALA A 176 -16.35 -22.70 -3.37
C ALA A 176 -15.23 -21.68 -3.16
N ILE A 177 -14.02 -22.02 -3.60
CA ILE A 177 -12.83 -21.17 -3.47
C ILE A 177 -12.50 -20.61 -4.85
N GLU A 178 -12.60 -19.30 -4.99
CA GLU A 178 -12.46 -18.57 -6.26
C GLU A 178 -11.30 -17.58 -6.18
N LYS A 179 -10.69 -17.27 -7.34
CA LYS A 179 -9.62 -16.26 -7.42
C LYS A 179 -10.17 -14.85 -7.20
N LYS A 180 -9.53 -14.10 -6.30
CA LYS A 180 -9.78 -12.67 -6.08
C LYS A 180 -8.70 -11.85 -6.78
N PHE A 181 -9.10 -11.11 -7.80
CA PHE A 181 -8.23 -10.15 -8.48
C PHE A 181 -8.33 -8.76 -7.86
N GLY A 182 -7.30 -7.94 -8.08
CA GLY A 182 -7.24 -6.57 -7.61
C GLY A 182 -8.19 -5.64 -8.36
N GLU A 183 -8.23 -4.38 -7.95
CA GLU A 183 -9.05 -3.34 -8.59
C GLU A 183 -8.21 -2.43 -9.49
N THR A 184 -6.88 -2.39 -9.28
CA THR A 184 -5.99 -1.50 -10.01
C THR A 184 -5.43 -2.20 -11.26
N GLU A 185 -5.74 -1.66 -12.43
CA GLU A 185 -5.14 -2.13 -13.69
C GLU A 185 -3.62 -1.86 -13.70
N ALA A 186 -2.86 -2.91 -14.03
CA ALA A 186 -1.45 -2.83 -14.35
C ALA A 186 -1.27 -2.89 -15.87
N PHE A 187 -0.47 -1.97 -16.41
CA PHE A 187 -0.18 -1.89 -17.83
C PHE A 187 1.14 -2.59 -18.11
N VAL A 188 1.08 -3.79 -18.71
CA VAL A 188 2.24 -4.64 -18.90
C VAL A 188 2.47 -4.87 -20.39
N PRO A 189 3.68 -4.63 -20.93
CA PRO A 189 3.99 -4.99 -22.31
C PRO A 189 3.77 -6.48 -22.56
N ALA A 190 3.09 -6.85 -23.65
CA ALA A 190 2.76 -8.25 -23.93
C ALA A 190 3.99 -9.16 -23.99
N GLN A 191 5.12 -8.65 -24.51
CA GLN A 191 6.40 -9.37 -24.56
C GLN A 191 7.00 -9.75 -23.18
N LEU A 192 6.53 -9.11 -22.11
CA LEU A 192 6.91 -9.40 -20.73
C LEU A 192 5.91 -10.29 -19.99
N THR A 193 4.95 -10.87 -20.73
CA THR A 193 3.95 -11.78 -20.19
C THR A 193 4.12 -13.18 -20.76
N VAL A 194 3.72 -14.17 -19.97
CA VAL A 194 3.90 -15.60 -20.24
C VAL A 194 2.56 -16.30 -20.07
N ARG A 195 2.21 -17.18 -21.01
CA ARG A 195 1.04 -18.07 -20.89
C ARG A 195 1.53 -19.49 -20.67
N ASN A 196 1.57 -19.90 -19.39
CA ASN A 196 2.01 -21.24 -19.05
C ASN A 196 1.24 -21.76 -17.83
N ARG A 197 0.43 -22.80 -18.05
CA ARG A 197 -0.37 -23.43 -16.98
C ARG A 197 0.47 -24.16 -15.93
N LYS A 198 1.66 -24.67 -16.29
CA LYS A 198 2.54 -25.40 -15.35
C LYS A 198 3.21 -24.48 -14.32
N LEU A 199 3.27 -23.19 -14.62
CA LEU A 199 3.87 -22.18 -13.75
C LEU A 199 2.84 -21.51 -12.84
N LEU A 200 1.57 -21.93 -12.93
CA LEU A 200 0.54 -21.52 -11.97
C LEU A 200 0.84 -22.15 -10.61
N ASP A 201 0.58 -21.38 -9.57
CA ASP A 201 0.83 -21.81 -8.20
C ASP A 201 -0.34 -22.64 -7.70
N ALA A 202 -0.05 -23.86 -7.22
CA ALA A 202 -1.05 -24.78 -6.66
C ALA A 202 -1.86 -24.18 -5.50
N ARG A 203 -1.31 -23.18 -4.79
CA ARG A 203 -2.01 -22.46 -3.71
C ARG A 203 -3.21 -21.66 -4.19
N PHE A 204 -3.28 -21.36 -5.49
CA PHE A 204 -4.35 -20.58 -6.10
C PHE A 204 -5.26 -21.42 -7.00
N GLU A 205 -5.26 -22.74 -6.85
CA GLU A 205 -6.22 -23.59 -7.55
C GLU A 205 -7.63 -23.37 -7.00
N GLU A 206 -8.57 -23.13 -7.91
CA GLU A 206 -9.97 -22.95 -7.57
C GLU A 206 -10.58 -24.30 -7.17
N THR A 207 -11.49 -24.26 -6.19
CA THR A 207 -12.21 -25.45 -5.72
C THR A 207 -13.70 -25.21 -5.91
N ASP A 208 -14.39 -26.25 -6.34
CA ASP A 208 -15.85 -26.25 -6.49
C ASP A 208 -16.56 -26.18 -5.12
N THR A 209 -17.89 -26.33 -5.14
CA THR A 209 -18.75 -26.28 -3.95
C THR A 209 -18.33 -27.28 -2.89
N LEU A 210 -18.21 -26.81 -1.64
CA LEU A 210 -17.83 -27.63 -0.49
C LEU A 210 -19.07 -27.93 0.37
N PRO A 211 -19.38 -29.19 0.69
CA PRO A 211 -20.55 -29.54 1.51
C PRO A 211 -20.43 -28.99 2.94
N LEU A 212 -21.56 -28.76 3.62
CA LEU A 212 -21.56 -28.11 4.93
C LEU A 212 -20.88 -28.94 6.01
N ASN A 213 -20.88 -30.26 5.91
CA ASN A 213 -20.21 -31.16 6.85
C ASN A 213 -18.68 -30.97 6.87
N GLU A 214 -18.06 -30.69 5.72
CA GLU A 214 -16.63 -30.43 5.59
C GLU A 214 -16.30 -28.97 5.93
N ARG A 215 -17.18 -28.06 5.52
CA ARG A 215 -17.04 -26.62 5.81
C ARG A 215 -17.17 -26.34 7.30
N PHE A 216 -18.18 -26.90 7.94
CA PHE A 216 -18.50 -26.73 9.36
C PHE A 216 -18.71 -28.07 10.05
N PRO A 217 -17.65 -28.87 10.33
CA PRO A 217 -17.77 -30.13 11.03
C PRO A 217 -18.42 -29.97 12.40
N ILE A 218 -19.08 -31.03 12.89
CA ILE A 218 -19.63 -31.05 14.24
C ILE A 218 -18.50 -30.79 15.24
N ASP A 219 -18.81 -30.03 16.29
CA ASP A 219 -17.88 -29.56 17.33
C ASP A 219 -16.79 -28.60 16.85
N SER A 220 -16.80 -28.19 15.58
CA SER A 220 -15.90 -27.12 15.11
C SER A 220 -16.33 -25.75 15.64
N LYS A 221 -15.34 -24.89 15.85
CA LYS A 221 -15.54 -23.48 16.26
C LYS A 221 -15.67 -22.60 15.02
N ALA A 222 -16.76 -21.85 14.94
CA ALA A 222 -17.02 -20.84 13.92
C ALA A 222 -17.19 -19.45 14.56
N LEU A 223 -17.06 -18.39 13.77
CA LEU A 223 -17.38 -17.02 14.11
C LEU A 223 -18.66 -16.62 13.37
N ILE A 224 -19.59 -15.96 14.05
CA ILE A 224 -20.81 -15.45 13.42
C ILE A 224 -20.51 -14.07 12.82
N THR A 225 -20.78 -13.90 11.53
CA THR A 225 -20.41 -12.70 10.75
C THR A 225 -21.57 -11.75 10.47
N ARG A 226 -22.81 -12.11 10.84
CA ARG A 226 -24.01 -11.25 10.69
C ARG A 226 -25.03 -11.45 11.79
N GLY A 227 -25.98 -10.51 11.88
CA GLY A 227 -27.12 -10.59 12.78
C GLY A 227 -26.80 -10.30 14.24
N LYS A 228 -27.67 -10.80 15.14
CA LYS A 228 -27.63 -10.49 16.58
C LYS A 228 -26.33 -10.90 17.28
N TRP A 229 -25.67 -11.93 16.78
CA TRP A 229 -24.47 -12.52 17.40
C TRP A 229 -23.20 -12.21 16.63
N LEU A 230 -23.19 -11.13 15.83
CA LEU A 230 -22.02 -10.66 15.10
C LEU A 230 -20.78 -10.60 16.01
N GLY A 231 -19.69 -11.24 15.59
CA GLY A 231 -18.43 -11.30 16.32
C GLY A 231 -18.38 -12.33 17.47
N CYS A 232 -19.49 -13.01 17.77
CA CYS A 232 -19.48 -14.11 18.74
C CYS A 232 -18.96 -15.39 18.10
N THR A 233 -18.20 -16.16 18.87
CA THR A 233 -17.80 -17.51 18.45
C THR A 233 -18.91 -18.51 18.77
N ALA A 234 -19.07 -19.54 17.96
CA ALA A 234 -20.05 -20.58 18.17
C ALA A 234 -19.46 -21.98 17.91
N ILE A 235 -20.02 -23.01 18.55
CA ILE A 235 -19.66 -24.41 18.35
C ILE A 235 -20.77 -25.07 17.54
N VAL A 236 -20.42 -25.68 16.41
CA VAL A 236 -21.39 -26.32 15.51
C VAL A 236 -21.89 -27.63 16.12
N ARG A 237 -23.22 -27.86 16.12
CA ARG A 237 -23.84 -29.09 16.63
C ARG A 237 -24.45 -29.95 15.55
N SER A 238 -25.14 -29.32 14.61
CA SER A 238 -25.72 -29.97 13.45
C SER A 238 -25.76 -29.01 12.27
N GLN A 239 -25.76 -29.59 11.07
CA GLN A 239 -25.88 -28.87 9.81
C GLN A 239 -27.14 -29.38 9.10
N ASP A 240 -27.79 -28.49 8.38
CA ASP A 240 -28.92 -28.79 7.50
C ASP A 240 -28.54 -28.31 6.09
N GLU A 241 -28.25 -29.29 5.23
CA GLU A 241 -27.81 -29.04 3.84
C GLU A 241 -28.97 -28.51 2.98
N GLU A 242 -30.22 -28.91 3.25
CA GLU A 242 -31.38 -28.47 2.46
C GLU A 242 -31.71 -27.00 2.73
N GLN A 243 -31.60 -26.57 3.99
CA GLN A 243 -31.86 -25.19 4.39
C GLN A 243 -30.61 -24.29 4.34
N HIS A 244 -29.44 -24.86 4.04
CA HIS A 244 -28.14 -24.20 4.15
C HIS A 244 -27.91 -23.52 5.51
N THR A 245 -28.28 -24.19 6.60
CA THR A 245 -28.14 -23.66 7.97
C THR A 245 -27.32 -24.57 8.87
N ALA A 246 -26.80 -24.03 9.97
CA ALA A 246 -26.21 -24.82 11.04
C ALA A 246 -26.79 -24.42 12.39
N THR A 247 -27.11 -25.41 13.21
CA THR A 247 -27.45 -25.21 14.61
C THR A 247 -26.16 -25.13 15.42
N VAL A 248 -25.98 -24.02 16.12
CA VAL A 248 -24.75 -23.70 16.83
C VAL A 248 -25.02 -23.34 18.29
N HIS A 249 -24.08 -23.69 19.16
CA HIS A 249 -24.01 -23.19 20.53
C HIS A 249 -23.22 -21.89 20.52
N VAL A 250 -23.90 -20.76 20.71
CA VAL A 250 -23.29 -19.43 20.69
C VAL A 250 -22.60 -19.15 22.02
N ASN A 251 -21.33 -18.78 21.96
CA ASN A 251 -20.63 -18.17 23.09
C ASN A 251 -21.01 -16.69 23.15
N THR A 252 -22.05 -16.36 23.90
CA THR A 252 -22.61 -15.01 23.94
C THR A 252 -21.67 -14.05 24.63
N ILE A 253 -21.29 -12.98 23.92
CA ILE A 253 -20.58 -11.84 24.48
C ILE A 253 -21.60 -10.72 24.68
N ASP A 254 -21.47 -9.98 25.77
CA ASP A 254 -22.28 -8.80 26.03
C ASP A 254 -21.92 -7.65 25.08
N GLN A 255 -22.93 -6.89 24.66
CA GLN A 255 -22.72 -5.77 23.75
C GLN A 255 -21.75 -4.74 24.36
N GLU A 256 -20.73 -4.39 23.60
CA GLU A 256 -19.73 -3.41 24.02
C GLU A 256 -20.36 -2.00 23.99
N PRO A 257 -20.38 -1.26 25.12
CA PRO A 257 -20.80 0.14 25.09
C PRO A 257 -19.81 0.97 24.25
N PRO A 258 -20.25 2.06 23.59
CA PRO A 258 -19.43 2.84 22.67
C PRO A 258 -18.45 3.79 23.38
N PHE A 259 -17.89 3.41 24.53
CA PHE A 259 -17.02 4.28 25.34
C PHE A 259 -15.75 4.68 24.57
N GLY A 260 -15.19 3.80 23.74
CA GLY A 260 -14.01 4.08 22.93
C GLY A 260 -14.22 5.25 21.96
N TYR A 261 -15.36 5.26 21.25
CA TYR A 261 -15.72 6.35 20.35
C TYR A 261 -15.89 7.68 21.08
N VAL A 262 -16.55 7.65 22.25
CA VAL A 262 -16.75 8.86 23.08
C VAL A 262 -15.42 9.41 23.58
N ILE A 263 -14.50 8.55 24.01
CA ILE A 263 -13.16 8.95 24.47
C ILE A 263 -12.36 9.55 23.31
N ALA A 264 -12.35 8.91 22.15
CA ALA A 264 -11.62 9.38 20.97
C ALA A 264 -12.12 10.75 20.48
N GLN A 265 -13.42 11.02 20.55
CA GLN A 265 -14.00 12.32 20.18
C GLN A 265 -13.70 13.41 21.20
N LYS A 266 -13.77 13.10 22.50
CA LYS A 266 -13.63 14.09 23.58
C LYS A 266 -12.18 14.43 23.91
N ILE A 267 -11.28 13.45 23.86
CA ILE A 267 -9.88 13.61 24.25
C ILE A 267 -9.02 13.74 22.99
N THR A 268 -9.01 14.95 22.41
CA THR A 268 -8.24 15.27 21.21
C THR A 268 -7.16 16.30 21.49
N ASP A 269 -6.04 16.20 20.76
CA ASP A 269 -5.00 17.23 20.78
C ASP A 269 -5.49 18.44 19.96
N ARG A 270 -5.24 19.66 20.49
CA ARG A 270 -5.53 20.90 19.77
C ARG A 270 -4.35 21.25 18.87
N PHE A 271 -4.63 21.42 17.58
CA PHE A 271 -3.64 21.78 16.56
C PHE A 271 -3.82 23.23 16.10
N PHE A 272 -2.69 23.86 15.76
CA PHE A 272 -2.62 25.22 15.25
C PHE A 272 -1.89 25.24 13.90
N PRO A 273 -2.42 25.93 12.88
CA PRO A 273 -1.76 26.11 11.60
C PRO A 273 -0.33 26.65 11.72
N GLY A 274 0.60 26.12 10.93
CA GLY A 274 2.01 26.50 10.98
C GLY A 274 2.26 28.00 10.81
N TYR A 275 1.46 28.72 10.01
CA TYR A 275 1.61 30.17 9.85
C TYR A 275 1.29 30.94 11.14
N LEU A 276 0.27 30.52 11.91
CA LEU A 276 -0.07 31.11 13.20
C LEU A 276 1.00 30.82 14.25
N VAL A 277 1.55 29.59 14.22
CA VAL A 277 2.65 29.20 15.10
C VAL A 277 3.89 30.05 14.82
N ALA A 278 4.25 30.23 13.54
CA ALA A 278 5.37 31.06 13.13
C ALA A 278 5.19 32.52 13.59
N GLN A 279 4.00 33.10 13.38
CA GLN A 279 3.66 34.45 13.83
C GLN A 279 3.77 34.60 15.35
N LYS A 280 3.25 33.64 16.13
CA LYS A 280 3.30 33.67 17.59
C LYS A 280 4.74 33.55 18.13
N LEU A 281 5.60 32.83 17.43
CA LEU A 281 7.01 32.66 17.79
C LEU A 281 7.94 33.76 17.24
N GLY A 282 7.41 34.69 16.43
CA GLY A 282 8.19 35.78 15.83
C GLY A 282 9.19 35.32 14.77
N ILE A 283 8.95 34.18 14.11
CA ILE A 283 9.81 33.62 13.06
C ILE A 283 9.07 33.51 11.72
N SER A 284 9.81 33.39 10.62
CA SER A 284 9.18 33.12 9.32
C SER A 284 8.69 31.67 9.22
N ALA A 285 7.67 31.43 8.40
CA ALA A 285 7.17 30.07 8.13
C ALA A 285 8.25 29.14 7.54
N SER A 286 9.18 29.69 6.75
CA SER A 286 10.34 28.95 6.24
C SER A 286 11.30 28.52 7.36
N THR A 287 11.58 29.41 8.32
CA THR A 287 12.41 29.13 9.49
C THR A 287 11.74 28.07 10.37
N LEU A 288 10.43 28.17 10.59
CA LEU A 288 9.67 27.15 11.31
C LEU A 288 9.81 25.79 10.63
N GLY A 289 9.62 25.72 9.32
CA GLY A 289 9.81 24.48 8.56
C GLY A 289 11.23 23.93 8.68
N LEU A 290 12.25 24.79 8.63
CA LEU A 290 13.64 24.37 8.75
C LEU A 290 13.91 23.74 10.12
N ILE A 291 13.54 24.44 11.20
CA ILE A 291 13.75 24.00 12.58
C ILE A 291 12.98 22.71 12.90
N THR A 292 11.76 22.57 12.39
CA THR A 292 10.95 21.36 12.63
C THR A 292 11.40 20.16 11.82
N GLY A 293 12.22 20.37 10.78
CA GLY A 293 12.82 19.32 9.96
C GLY A 293 14.20 18.86 10.45
N SER A 294 14.97 18.27 9.53
CA SER A 294 16.38 17.91 9.71
C SER A 294 17.28 19.02 9.17
N VAL A 295 18.32 19.38 9.92
CA VAL A 295 19.27 20.45 9.61
C VAL A 295 20.68 19.92 9.84
N ILE A 296 21.33 19.45 8.78
CA ILE A 296 22.65 18.84 8.85
C ILE A 296 23.75 19.91 8.78
N ILE A 297 24.67 19.90 9.74
CA ILE A 297 25.81 20.82 9.80
C ILE A 297 27.08 20.13 9.30
N LYS A 298 27.75 20.73 8.31
CA LYS A 298 29.08 20.30 7.85
C LYS A 298 30.20 21.06 8.58
N PRO A 299 31.38 20.42 8.80
CA PRO A 299 31.80 19.12 8.28
C PRO A 299 31.40 17.90 9.13
N SER A 300 30.99 18.09 10.40
CA SER A 300 30.72 16.98 11.33
C SER A 300 29.56 16.06 10.93
N GLY A 301 28.61 16.56 10.13
CA GLY A 301 27.39 15.85 9.77
C GLY A 301 26.36 15.80 10.89
N THR A 302 26.54 16.58 11.96
CA THR A 302 25.62 16.65 13.10
C THR A 302 24.27 17.25 12.70
N ASP A 303 23.17 16.58 13.04
CA ASP A 303 21.81 17.12 12.84
C ASP A 303 21.39 17.96 14.04
N ILE A 304 21.09 19.24 13.81
CA ILE A 304 20.63 20.18 14.83
C ILE A 304 19.13 20.50 14.70
N GLY A 305 18.40 19.83 13.81
CA GLY A 305 16.96 20.00 13.64
C GLY A 305 16.15 19.26 14.71
N LEU A 306 14.98 19.80 15.09
CA LEU A 306 14.10 19.15 16.06
C LEU A 306 13.50 17.84 15.53
N ASN A 307 13.56 17.62 14.21
CA ASN A 307 13.03 16.43 13.56
C ASN A 307 11.58 16.11 13.95
N ILE A 308 10.72 17.12 14.18
CA ILE A 308 9.28 16.91 14.41
C ILE A 308 8.61 16.39 13.12
N ARG A 309 9.12 16.81 11.96
CA ARG A 309 8.82 16.23 10.64
C ARG A 309 10.10 15.63 10.08
N TYR A 310 10.01 14.44 9.49
CA TYR A 310 11.17 13.75 8.93
C TYR A 310 10.92 13.34 7.48
N ARG A 311 11.84 13.73 6.59
CA ARG A 311 11.81 13.43 5.13
C ARG A 311 10.49 13.76 4.41
N LYS A 312 9.65 14.65 4.96
CA LYS A 312 8.29 14.99 4.47
C LYS A 312 7.29 13.82 4.47
N GLU A 313 7.72 12.60 4.76
CA GLU A 313 6.89 11.39 4.78
C GLU A 313 6.51 10.96 6.19
N LEU A 314 7.28 11.37 7.20
CA LEU A 314 7.05 10.99 8.58
C LEU A 314 6.78 12.21 9.46
N LEU A 315 5.93 12.01 10.46
CA LEU A 315 5.56 12.99 11.48
C LEU A 315 5.75 12.43 12.88
N LEU A 316 5.88 13.32 13.86
CA LEU A 316 5.96 12.97 15.27
C LEU A 316 4.55 13.05 15.90
N PRO A 317 3.96 11.93 16.34
CA PRO A 317 2.57 11.91 16.84
C PRO A 317 2.43 12.76 18.11
N GLY A 318 1.34 13.55 18.16
CA GLY A 318 1.07 14.47 19.27
C GLY A 318 1.86 15.79 19.22
N TYR A 319 2.73 15.97 18.22
CA TYR A 319 3.47 17.22 17.99
C TYR A 319 3.02 17.91 16.70
N CYS A 320 2.85 17.17 15.61
CA CYS A 320 2.40 17.73 14.34
C CYS A 320 1.47 16.80 13.57
N ARG A 321 0.75 17.38 12.61
CA ARG A 321 -0.02 16.65 11.59
C ARG A 321 0.03 17.38 10.25
N LEU A 322 -0.13 16.63 9.17
CA LEU A 322 -0.31 17.18 7.84
C LEU A 322 -1.81 17.13 7.51
N VAL A 323 -2.40 18.27 7.15
CA VAL A 323 -3.80 18.38 6.76
C VAL A 323 -3.89 18.73 5.28
N ASN A 324 -4.74 18.04 4.54
CA ASN A 324 -5.10 18.42 3.17
C ASN A 324 -6.31 19.36 3.21
N ARG A 325 -6.16 20.58 2.71
CA ARG A 325 -7.16 21.66 2.68
C ARG A 325 -8.35 21.32 1.79
N ASP A 326 -8.18 20.43 0.81
CA ASP A 326 -9.25 20.04 -0.10
C ASP A 326 -10.18 18.96 0.49
N ASN A 327 -9.81 18.33 1.63
CA ASN A 327 -10.61 17.28 2.29
C ASN A 327 -11.64 17.83 3.30
N SER A 328 -12.02 19.11 3.24
CA SER A 328 -13.06 19.65 4.15
C SER A 328 -14.49 19.20 3.78
N THR A 329 -14.67 18.24 2.89
CA THR A 329 -15.94 17.57 2.63
C THR A 329 -15.94 16.20 3.29
N ASN A 330 -16.81 16.03 4.29
CA ASN A 330 -17.17 14.77 4.96
C ASN A 330 -16.93 13.53 4.09
N THR A 331 -15.77 12.88 4.26
CA THR A 331 -15.61 11.50 3.83
C THR A 331 -16.40 10.68 4.84
N SER A 332 -17.60 10.27 4.44
CA SER A 332 -18.38 9.24 5.13
C SER A 332 -17.45 8.07 5.45
N GLY A 333 -17.30 7.78 6.74
CA GLY A 333 -16.34 6.81 7.28
C GLY A 333 -16.68 5.35 6.99
N ASP A 334 -16.69 4.97 5.72
CA ASP A 334 -16.92 3.59 5.27
C ASP A 334 -15.81 3.06 4.34
N GLU A 335 -14.76 3.86 4.05
CA GLU A 335 -13.56 3.31 3.42
C GLU A 335 -12.74 2.54 4.47
N ASN A 336 -12.79 1.21 4.38
CA ASN A 336 -11.98 0.31 5.18
C ASN A 336 -10.50 0.71 5.09
N VAL A 337 -9.95 1.26 6.18
CA VAL A 337 -8.54 1.70 6.28
C VAL A 337 -7.56 0.56 5.96
N TRP A 338 -7.99 -0.69 6.20
CA TRP A 338 -7.26 -1.91 5.89
C TRP A 338 -7.27 -2.31 4.39
N ARG A 339 -8.04 -1.61 3.55
CA ARG A 339 -8.21 -1.88 2.10
C ARG A 339 -7.57 -0.81 1.21
N LYS A 340 -6.53 -0.10 1.67
CA LYS A 340 -5.85 0.89 0.82
C LYS A 340 -4.99 0.22 -0.25
N GLY A 341 -5.61 -0.06 -1.40
CA GLY A 341 -4.97 -0.53 -2.63
C GLY A 341 -4.73 -2.04 -2.69
N ASP A 342 -4.25 -2.49 -3.85
CA ASP A 342 -3.92 -3.90 -4.10
C ASP A 342 -2.64 -4.31 -3.33
N ILE A 343 -2.66 -5.51 -2.74
CA ILE A 343 -1.55 -6.12 -1.99
C ILE A 343 -0.41 -6.49 -2.95
N VAL A 344 -0.75 -7.21 -4.02
CA VAL A 344 0.20 -7.55 -5.09
C VAL A 344 0.22 -6.42 -6.09
N LYS A 345 1.37 -5.75 -6.21
CA LYS A 345 1.62 -4.70 -7.20
C LYS A 345 2.47 -5.27 -8.33
N ILE A 346 2.00 -5.14 -9.57
CA ILE A 346 2.77 -5.46 -10.77
C ILE A 346 3.51 -4.19 -11.21
N VAL A 347 4.72 -4.33 -11.74
CA VAL A 347 5.42 -3.19 -12.38
C VAL A 347 4.55 -2.66 -13.51
N GLY A 348 4.03 -1.43 -13.36
CA GLY A 348 3.06 -0.82 -14.27
C GLY A 348 1.66 -0.61 -13.67
N SER A 349 1.40 -1.05 -12.43
CA SER A 349 0.18 -0.68 -11.67
C SER A 349 0.21 0.82 -11.33
N SER A 350 -0.81 1.57 -11.77
CA SER A 350 -0.93 3.02 -11.55
C SER A 350 -1.38 3.40 -10.13
N GLY A 351 -1.54 2.43 -9.22
CA GLY A 351 -2.05 2.62 -7.86
C GLY A 351 -0.93 2.87 -6.83
N ASN A 352 -0.86 4.10 -6.33
CA ASN A 352 -0.02 4.49 -5.19
C ASN A 352 1.47 4.15 -5.34
N THR A 353 2.13 4.76 -6.32
CA THR A 353 3.49 5.26 -6.09
C THR A 353 3.37 6.54 -5.25
N GLU A 354 3.03 6.38 -3.98
CA GLU A 354 3.41 7.40 -3.01
C GLU A 354 4.94 7.42 -2.97
N SER A 355 5.47 8.63 -3.17
CA SER A 355 6.88 9.05 -3.13
C SER A 355 7.87 8.49 -4.16
N SER A 356 7.77 8.98 -5.40
CA SER A 356 8.97 9.43 -6.12
C SER A 356 8.63 10.56 -7.07
N ASP A 357 8.64 11.79 -6.55
CA ASP A 357 8.71 13.02 -7.36
C ASP A 357 10.01 13.02 -8.18
N PHE A 358 9.96 12.50 -9.40
CA PHE A 358 10.93 12.78 -10.46
C PHE A 358 10.24 13.37 -11.69
N ASN A 359 9.26 14.26 -11.45
CA ASN A 359 8.79 15.15 -12.50
C ASN A 359 9.63 16.43 -12.46
N SER A 360 10.66 16.48 -13.31
CA SER A 360 11.41 17.70 -13.61
C SER A 360 10.57 18.64 -14.48
N GLY A 361 9.52 19.20 -13.88
CA GLY A 361 8.77 20.35 -14.39
C GLY A 361 8.79 21.47 -13.34
N PRO A 362 8.65 22.74 -13.73
CA PRO A 362 8.65 23.84 -12.77
C PRO A 362 7.50 23.64 -11.76
N PRO A 363 7.69 23.98 -10.48
CA PRO A 363 6.74 23.63 -9.44
C PRO A 363 5.43 24.37 -9.70
N ARG A 364 4.38 23.64 -10.06
CA ARG A 364 3.02 24.14 -9.85
C ARG A 364 2.79 24.15 -8.34
N ASN A 365 2.46 25.33 -7.79
CA ASN A 365 2.13 25.53 -6.38
C ASN A 365 0.98 24.60 -5.96
N ASN A 366 1.29 23.43 -5.41
CA ASN A 366 0.31 22.60 -4.70
C ASN A 366 0.06 23.21 -3.31
N SER A 367 -0.83 24.20 -3.24
CA SER A 367 -1.30 24.84 -2.01
C SER A 367 -2.36 24.01 -1.25
N ALA A 368 -2.39 22.69 -1.46
CA ALA A 368 -3.42 21.82 -0.89
C ALA A 368 -3.04 21.32 0.51
N THR A 369 -1.77 21.09 0.85
CA THR A 369 -1.39 20.53 2.16
C THR A 369 -0.75 21.56 3.10
N ALA A 370 -1.10 21.50 4.38
CA ALA A 370 -0.60 22.41 5.41
C ALA A 370 -0.23 21.65 6.69
N TRP A 371 0.92 22.00 7.27
CA TRP A 371 1.36 21.47 8.56
C TRP A 371 0.71 22.22 9.71
N GLU A 372 0.23 21.47 10.70
CA GLU A 372 -0.28 22.00 11.96
C GLU A 372 0.50 21.41 13.13
N TYR A 373 0.59 22.18 14.23
CA TYR A 373 1.39 21.83 15.40
C TYR A 373 0.54 21.94 16.68
N THR A 374 0.81 21.06 17.64
CA THR A 374 0.16 21.10 18.96
C THR A 374 0.81 22.13 19.87
N GLU A 375 0.16 22.47 20.98
CA GLU A 375 0.75 23.34 22.00
C GLU A 375 2.09 22.81 22.55
N ARG A 376 2.20 21.48 22.72
CA ARG A 376 3.45 20.82 23.14
C ARG A 376 4.59 21.07 22.16
N ALA A 377 4.33 21.00 20.86
CA ALA A 377 5.32 21.33 19.84
C ALA A 377 5.72 22.80 19.89
N VAL A 378 4.75 23.71 20.06
CA VAL A 378 5.04 25.15 20.20
C VAL A 378 5.94 25.44 21.40
N GLN A 379 5.73 24.76 22.53
CA GLN A 379 6.57 24.89 23.73
C GLN A 379 8.01 24.44 23.47
N VAL A 380 8.21 23.25 22.86
CA VAL A 380 9.55 22.74 22.54
C VAL A 380 10.26 23.67 21.55
N ILE A 381 9.56 24.13 20.50
CA ILE A 381 10.13 25.08 19.54
C ILE A 381 10.49 26.39 20.26
N SER A 382 9.63 26.91 21.13
CA SER A 382 9.93 28.13 21.89
C SER A 382 11.17 27.97 22.78
N SER A 383 11.33 26.83 23.45
CA SER A 383 12.53 26.54 24.25
C SER A 383 13.79 26.47 23.37
N TYR A 384 13.69 25.84 22.20
CA TYR A 384 14.81 25.76 21.25
C TYR A 384 15.25 27.14 20.73
N LEU A 385 14.28 28.02 20.43
CA LEU A 385 14.54 29.40 20.01
C LEU A 385 15.24 30.23 21.10
N LYS A 386 14.91 29.98 22.38
CA LYS A 386 15.50 30.69 23.52
C LYS A 386 16.90 30.21 23.87
N GLU A 387 17.15 28.91 23.76
CA GLU A 387 18.44 28.30 24.10
C GLU A 387 19.51 28.62 23.04
N PHE A 388 19.13 28.64 21.75
CA PHE A 388 20.08 28.81 20.63
C PHE A 388 19.76 29.99 19.69
N PRO A 389 19.59 31.22 20.19
CA PRO A 389 19.10 32.34 19.39
C PRO A 389 20.07 32.74 18.26
N GLU A 390 21.39 32.59 18.47
CA GLU A 390 22.40 32.90 17.46
C GLU A 390 22.29 32.00 16.23
N ALA A 391 22.14 30.69 16.44
CA ALA A 391 22.03 29.70 15.38
C ALA A 391 20.77 29.96 14.55
N ILE A 392 19.64 30.22 15.21
CA ILE A 392 18.37 30.49 14.52
C ILE A 392 18.41 31.79 13.72
N ARG A 393 18.96 32.86 14.31
CA ARG A 393 19.10 34.14 13.62
C ARG A 393 19.90 34.00 12.34
N ASN A 394 21.00 33.24 12.37
CA ASN A 394 21.80 33.00 11.19
C ASN A 394 21.09 32.08 10.18
N LEU A 395 20.47 30.99 10.64
CA LEU A 395 19.69 30.08 9.78
C LEU A 395 18.55 30.79 9.04
N SER A 396 17.86 31.72 9.69
CA SER A 396 16.77 32.49 9.06
C SER A 396 17.21 33.40 7.91
N ARG A 397 18.51 33.73 7.82
CA ARG A 397 19.09 34.53 6.73
C ARG A 397 19.62 33.69 5.59
N LEU A 398 19.86 32.40 5.83
CA LEU A 398 20.42 31.48 4.83
C LEU A 398 19.30 30.97 3.91
N PRO A 399 19.63 30.67 2.64
CA PRO A 399 18.69 30.04 1.73
C PRO A 399 18.33 28.63 2.23
N PHE A 400 17.10 28.19 1.95
CA PHE A 400 16.64 26.87 2.38
C PHE A 400 17.49 25.75 1.74
N ALA A 401 18.22 25.04 2.58
CA ALA A 401 19.00 23.85 2.24
C ALA A 401 18.79 22.75 3.30
N THR A 402 19.14 21.52 2.96
CA THR A 402 19.18 20.38 3.91
C THR A 402 20.52 20.29 4.65
N THR A 403 21.54 20.98 4.15
CA THR A 403 22.90 20.96 4.68
C THR A 403 23.46 22.37 4.71
N TYR A 404 24.03 22.76 5.84
CA TYR A 404 24.64 24.08 6.05
C TYR A 404 26.09 23.94 6.50
N GLN A 405 26.90 24.96 6.23
CA GLN A 405 28.23 25.07 6.80
C GLN A 405 28.12 25.59 8.23
N GLY A 406 28.75 24.90 9.19
CA GLY A 406 28.65 25.29 10.59
C GLY A 406 29.20 26.69 10.88
N LYS A 407 30.18 27.15 10.09
CA LYS A 407 30.69 28.53 10.17
C LYS A 407 29.61 29.60 9.94
N ASP A 408 28.68 29.34 9.02
CA ASP A 408 27.64 30.29 8.64
C ASP A 408 26.49 30.24 9.65
N VAL A 409 26.23 29.07 10.24
CA VAL A 409 25.19 28.85 11.25
C VAL A 409 25.59 29.41 12.61
N PHE A 410 26.81 29.15 13.06
CA PHE A 410 27.26 29.58 14.40
C PHE A 410 28.07 30.89 14.39
N GLY A 411 28.47 31.40 13.22
CA GLY A 411 29.31 32.60 13.09
C GLY A 411 30.75 32.38 13.58
N ILE A 412 31.23 31.14 13.53
CA ILE A 412 32.54 30.73 14.08
C ILE A 412 33.39 30.15 12.96
N ASN A 413 34.58 30.70 12.73
CA ASN A 413 35.50 30.21 11.69
C ASN A 413 36.32 28.98 12.13
N ASP A 414 36.35 28.69 13.43
CA ASP A 414 37.06 27.57 14.03
C ASP A 414 36.20 26.29 14.00
N ALA A 415 36.68 25.25 13.31
CA ALA A 415 35.95 24.02 13.08
C ALA A 415 35.69 23.23 14.38
N GLU A 416 36.64 23.20 15.31
CA GLU A 416 36.50 22.46 16.58
C GLU A 416 35.40 23.07 17.45
N ARG A 417 35.36 24.41 17.52
CA ARG A 417 34.33 25.14 18.28
C ARG A 417 32.94 25.01 17.66
N VAL A 418 32.86 24.95 16.33
CA VAL A 418 31.62 24.67 15.61
C VAL A 418 31.08 23.29 15.98
N GLU A 419 31.95 22.28 16.03
CA GLU A 419 31.57 20.92 16.41
C GLU A 419 31.06 20.85 17.86
N VAL A 420 31.76 21.49 18.80
CA VAL A 420 31.33 21.57 20.21
C VAL A 420 29.95 22.23 20.33
N LYS A 421 29.69 23.33 19.62
CA LYS A 421 28.36 23.97 19.62
C LYS A 421 27.30 23.07 18.97
N ALA A 422 27.61 22.42 17.85
CA ALA A 422 26.67 21.54 17.18
C ALA A 422 26.30 20.33 18.05
N GLU A 423 27.27 19.72 18.73
CA GLU A 423 27.02 18.61 19.64
C GLU A 423 26.24 19.04 20.89
N ALA A 424 26.50 20.24 21.43
CA ALA A 424 25.70 20.80 22.52
C ALA A 424 24.22 20.96 22.13
N VAL A 425 23.95 21.42 20.91
CA VAL A 425 22.58 21.52 20.38
C VAL A 425 21.95 20.13 20.27
N LYS A 426 22.67 19.15 19.70
CA LYS A 426 22.19 17.78 19.56
C LYS A 426 21.87 17.15 20.92
N GLN A 427 22.76 17.28 21.90
CA GLN A 427 22.53 16.78 23.26
C GLN A 427 21.28 17.41 23.90
N TRP A 428 21.08 18.72 23.71
CA TRP A 428 19.87 19.39 24.19
C TRP A 428 18.60 18.83 23.54
N ILE A 429 18.63 18.53 22.24
CA ILE A 429 17.51 17.93 21.50
C ILE A 429 17.22 16.51 22.03
N GLU A 430 18.26 15.70 22.25
CA GLU A 430 18.12 14.36 22.82
C GLU A 430 17.50 14.40 24.23
N GLN A 431 17.83 15.40 25.04
CA GLN A 431 17.22 15.63 26.36
C GLN A 431 15.71 15.94 26.29
N GLN A 432 15.22 16.53 25.19
CA GLN A 432 13.79 16.74 24.99
C GLN A 432 13.03 15.42 24.74
N ARG A 433 13.75 14.29 24.55
CA ARG A 433 13.20 12.95 24.34
C ARG A 433 12.20 12.87 23.18
N LEU A 434 12.35 13.73 22.17
CA LEU A 434 11.56 13.69 20.95
C LEU A 434 11.79 12.37 20.22
N GLY A 435 10.76 11.54 20.08
CA GLY A 435 10.91 10.23 19.42
C GLY A 435 11.60 9.15 20.26
N ALA A 436 11.98 9.42 21.50
CA ALA A 436 12.76 8.49 22.31
C ALA A 436 11.93 7.39 22.98
N SER A 437 10.63 7.59 23.16
CA SER A 437 9.71 6.55 23.64
C SER A 437 9.05 5.82 22.48
N GLU A 438 8.71 4.55 22.64
CA GLU A 438 8.01 3.78 21.59
C GLU A 438 6.72 4.46 21.12
N HIS A 439 5.98 5.05 22.06
CA HIS A 439 4.74 5.80 21.83
C HIS A 439 4.95 7.18 21.18
N SER A 440 6.21 7.58 20.95
CA SER A 440 6.56 8.86 20.32
C SER A 440 7.37 8.68 19.04
N LYS A 441 7.63 7.45 18.57
CA LYS A 441 8.38 7.25 17.31
C LYS A 441 7.66 7.90 16.14
N HIS A 442 8.43 8.32 15.14
CA HIS A 442 7.88 8.84 13.89
C HIS A 442 6.97 7.84 13.21
N ILE A 443 5.83 8.31 12.73
CA ILE A 443 4.86 7.52 11.95
C ILE A 443 4.66 8.15 10.57
N PRO A 444 4.23 7.38 9.56
CA PRO A 444 3.88 7.92 8.26
C PRO A 444 2.80 9.00 8.35
N ILE A 445 2.90 10.03 7.51
CA ILE A 445 1.92 11.13 7.44
C ILE A 445 0.49 10.66 7.10
N THR A 446 0.35 9.48 6.49
CA THR A 446 -0.91 8.85 6.12
C THR A 446 -1.57 8.08 7.26
N SER A 447 -0.87 7.93 8.39
CA SER A 447 -1.38 7.19 9.55
C SER A 447 -2.29 8.05 10.42
N GLU A 448 -3.44 7.50 10.79
CA GLU A 448 -4.33 8.09 11.79
C GLU A 448 -3.94 7.63 13.19
N TYR A 449 -4.01 8.53 14.16
CA TYR A 449 -3.67 8.23 15.55
C TYR A 449 -4.54 9.04 16.52
N ILE A 450 -4.67 8.52 17.74
CA ILE A 450 -5.36 9.20 18.84
C ILE A 450 -4.34 9.73 19.86
N ALA A 451 -4.75 10.73 20.64
CA ALA A 451 -3.90 11.32 21.67
C ALA A 451 -3.54 10.28 22.75
N LEU A 452 -2.32 10.34 23.29
CA LEU A 452 -1.86 9.42 24.34
C LEU A 452 -2.79 9.39 25.57
N ASN A 453 -3.37 10.54 25.93
CA ASN A 453 -4.32 10.63 27.03
C ASN A 453 -5.64 9.89 26.70
N ALA A 454 -6.05 9.87 25.43
CA ALA A 454 -7.21 9.11 24.98
C ALA A 454 -6.94 7.60 25.07
N VAL A 455 -5.75 7.15 24.67
CA VAL A 455 -5.33 5.74 24.81
C VAL A 455 -5.42 5.31 26.27
N ARG A 456 -4.81 6.06 27.20
CA ARG A 456 -4.83 5.76 28.64
C ARG A 456 -6.26 5.74 29.21
N ALA A 457 -7.11 6.68 28.79
CA ALA A 457 -8.51 6.68 29.21
C ALA A 457 -9.26 5.46 28.68
N MET A 458 -8.96 5.03 27.45
CA MET A 458 -9.56 3.85 26.82
C MET A 458 -9.10 2.55 27.51
N GLU A 459 -7.83 2.44 27.89
CA GLU A 459 -7.29 1.33 28.69
C GLU A 459 -7.95 1.24 30.07
N ALA A 460 -8.10 2.38 30.76
CA ALA A 460 -8.76 2.43 32.06
C ALA A 460 -10.24 2.02 31.96
N ALA A 461 -10.96 2.52 30.96
CA ALA A 461 -12.35 2.16 30.69
C ALA A 461 -12.49 0.66 30.32
N GLY A 462 -11.60 0.14 29.49
CA GLY A 462 -11.56 -1.28 29.12
C GLY A 462 -11.28 -2.19 30.31
N THR A 463 -10.41 -1.78 31.23
CA THR A 463 -10.11 -2.52 32.47
C THR A 463 -11.35 -2.58 33.37
N LEU A 464 -12.04 -1.45 33.58
CA LEU A 464 -13.29 -1.42 34.34
C LEU A 464 -14.32 -2.37 33.71
N ARG A 465 -14.47 -2.32 32.39
CA ARG A 465 -15.41 -3.16 31.65
C ARG A 465 -15.09 -4.66 31.77
N ALA A 466 -13.82 -5.03 31.72
CA ALA A 466 -13.40 -6.41 31.93
C ALA A 466 -13.79 -6.92 33.33
N THR A 467 -13.65 -6.08 34.37
CA THR A 467 -14.08 -6.45 35.73
C THR A 467 -15.60 -6.59 35.87
N GLU A 468 -16.38 -5.75 35.18
CA GLU A 468 -17.84 -5.88 35.13
C GLU A 468 -18.27 -7.18 34.46
N ARG A 469 -17.63 -7.54 33.33
CA ARG A 469 -17.86 -8.80 32.62
C ARG A 469 -17.60 -10.01 33.49
N ALA A 470 -16.46 -10.03 34.20
CA ALA A 470 -16.13 -11.13 35.10
C ALA A 470 -17.20 -11.31 36.20
N LYS A 471 -17.67 -10.19 36.79
CA LYS A 471 -18.74 -10.22 37.81
C LYS A 471 -20.08 -10.68 37.24
N ALA A 472 -20.42 -10.28 36.00
CA ALA A 472 -21.65 -10.69 35.33
C ALA A 472 -21.63 -12.18 34.93
N ALA A 473 -20.49 -12.67 34.45
CA ALA A 473 -20.29 -14.07 34.08
C ALA A 473 -20.46 -15.01 35.28
N GLU A 474 -19.89 -14.66 36.45
CA GLU A 474 -20.04 -15.44 37.68
C GLU A 474 -21.52 -15.55 38.12
N LYS A 475 -22.29 -14.47 37.92
CA LYS A 475 -23.72 -14.43 38.23
C LYS A 475 -24.59 -15.15 37.21
N GLN A 476 -24.10 -15.37 35.98
CA GLN A 476 -24.84 -15.96 34.87
C GLN A 476 -24.16 -17.23 34.35
N ARG A 477 -24.15 -18.32 35.14
CA ARG A 477 -24.05 -19.69 34.59
C ARG A 477 -25.36 -20.05 33.88
N ARG A 478 -25.68 -19.37 32.78
CA ARG A 478 -26.83 -19.69 31.93
C ARG A 478 -26.52 -20.90 31.05
N ALA A 479 -27.57 -21.65 30.70
CA ALA A 479 -27.48 -22.71 29.70
C ALA A 479 -26.96 -22.13 28.37
N PRO A 480 -26.20 -22.91 27.58
CA PRO A 480 -25.66 -22.45 26.30
C PRO A 480 -26.79 -22.02 25.37
N VAL A 481 -26.64 -20.84 24.74
CA VAL A 481 -27.63 -20.34 23.78
C VAL A 481 -27.51 -21.15 22.51
N VAL A 482 -28.56 -21.88 22.16
CA VAL A 482 -28.67 -22.60 20.89
C VAL A 482 -29.35 -21.70 19.87
N ALA A 483 -28.75 -21.54 18.71
CA ALA A 483 -29.30 -20.75 17.61
C ALA A 483 -29.09 -21.47 16.27
N THR A 484 -30.06 -21.36 15.37
CA THR A 484 -29.90 -21.74 13.96
C THR A 484 -29.42 -20.53 13.19
N VAL A 485 -28.27 -20.66 12.51
CA VAL A 485 -27.62 -19.57 11.77
C VAL A 485 -27.40 -20.05 10.33
N SER A 486 -27.55 -19.13 9.37
CA SER A 486 -27.21 -19.42 7.97
C SER A 486 -25.74 -19.80 7.84
N ALA A 487 -25.42 -20.80 7.03
CA ALA A 487 -24.04 -21.19 6.76
C ALA A 487 -23.21 -20.03 6.15
N ALA A 488 -23.85 -19.12 5.43
CA ALA A 488 -23.22 -17.92 4.88
C ALA A 488 -22.84 -16.87 5.93
N ASP A 489 -23.49 -16.91 7.09
CA ASP A 489 -23.23 -16.02 8.22
C ASP A 489 -22.27 -16.66 9.24
N LEU A 490 -21.72 -17.82 8.91
CA LEU A 490 -20.70 -18.51 9.69
C LEU A 490 -19.36 -18.43 8.99
N PHE A 491 -18.34 -18.24 9.79
CA PHE A 491 -16.96 -18.18 9.36
C PHE A 491 -16.12 -19.19 10.11
N ARG A 492 -15.35 -19.98 9.36
CA ARG A 492 -14.32 -20.85 9.91
C ARG A 492 -13.00 -20.56 9.20
N PRO A 493 -11.92 -20.26 9.94
CA PRO A 493 -10.61 -20.03 9.35
C PRO A 493 -10.17 -21.20 8.46
N ASN A 494 -9.82 -20.90 7.21
CA ASN A 494 -9.18 -21.79 6.25
C ASN A 494 -7.82 -21.19 5.89
N PRO A 495 -6.70 -21.89 6.15
CA PRO A 495 -5.36 -21.38 5.86
C PRO A 495 -5.06 -21.18 4.38
N LEU A 496 -5.88 -21.73 3.48
CA LEU A 496 -5.70 -21.64 2.02
C LEU A 496 -6.39 -20.43 1.38
N VAL A 497 -7.16 -19.65 2.14
CA VAL A 497 -8.00 -18.58 1.59
C VAL A 497 -7.68 -17.26 2.29
N ASN A 498 -7.57 -16.18 1.51
CA ASN A 498 -7.60 -14.82 2.05
C ASN A 498 -9.03 -14.52 2.47
N GLN A 499 -9.39 -15.01 3.65
CA GLN A 499 -10.75 -14.91 4.12
C GLN A 499 -10.98 -13.56 4.76
N ASP A 500 -11.49 -12.64 3.96
CA ASP A 500 -11.97 -11.37 4.43
C ASP A 500 -13.23 -11.58 5.30
N LEU A 501 -13.08 -11.34 6.60
CA LEU A 501 -14.13 -11.42 7.59
C LEU A 501 -15.02 -10.17 7.65
N THR A 502 -14.64 -9.11 6.94
CA THR A 502 -15.17 -7.75 7.16
C THR A 502 -16.18 -7.27 6.12
N GLY A 503 -16.50 -8.09 5.12
CA GLY A 503 -17.51 -7.78 4.10
C GLY A 503 -16.95 -6.93 2.96
#